data_AF-A0ABD6AWE3-F1
#
_entry.id   AF-A0ABD6AWE3-F1
#
_cell.length_a   1.000
_cell.length_b   1.000
_cell.length_c   1.000
_cell.angle_alpha   90.00
_cell.angle_beta   90.00
_cell.angle_gamma   90.00
#
_symmetry.space_group_name_H-M   'P 1'
#
loop_
_entity.id
_entity.type
_entity.pdbx_description
1 polymer ?
#
loop_
_entity_poly.entity_id
_entity_poly.type
_entity_poly.pdbx_seq_one_letter_code
_entity_poly.pdbx_strand_id
1 'polypeptide(L)'
;MPPTVPLFPGIPGGIEVFVVLLIIVLLFGANKLPKLARSSGQAMGEFKKGREEMENELQEMKGDTLGTDEEEEAAADASSDADTEQSTQSRNTNTDSDTA
;
A
#
# COMPACT_ATOMS: atom_id res chain seq x y z
N MET A 1 -17.51 -0.37 -37.45
CA MET A 1 -17.20 -0.54 -36.01
C MET A 1 -16.17 0.51 -35.63
N PRO A 2 -16.37 1.32 -34.58
CA PRO A 2 -15.36 2.28 -34.17
C PRO A 2 -14.14 1.54 -33.60
N PRO A 3 -12.89 1.92 -33.93
CA PRO A 3 -11.72 1.37 -33.27
C PRO A 3 -11.74 1.79 -31.80
N THR A 4 -11.64 0.80 -30.90
CA THR A 4 -11.41 1.02 -29.47
C THR A 4 -9.99 1.54 -29.28
N VAL A 5 -9.81 2.85 -29.46
CA VAL A 5 -8.62 3.55 -29.00
C VAL A 5 -8.71 3.62 -27.47
N PRO A 6 -7.76 3.05 -26.72
CA PRO A 6 -7.79 3.15 -25.28
C PRO A 6 -7.70 4.63 -24.87
N LEU A 7 -8.75 5.13 -24.21
CA LEU A 7 -8.91 6.52 -23.77
C LEU A 7 -7.98 6.91 -22.59
N PHE A 8 -7.04 6.05 -22.23
CA PHE A 8 -5.99 6.33 -21.26
C PHE A 8 -4.61 6.00 -21.86
N PRO A 9 -4.01 6.92 -22.65
CA PRO A 9 -2.66 6.73 -23.20
C PRO A 9 -1.55 6.90 -22.16
N GLY A 10 -1.87 6.90 -20.85
CA GLY A 10 -1.01 7.49 -19.82
C GLY A 10 -0.63 6.59 -18.65
N ILE A 11 -1.28 5.44 -18.45
CA ILE A 11 -0.85 4.50 -17.41
C ILE A 11 -0.26 3.28 -18.10
N PRO A 12 1.09 3.16 -18.14
CA PRO A 12 1.72 1.93 -18.58
C PRO A 12 1.16 0.78 -17.74
N GLY A 13 0.69 -0.28 -18.40
CA GLY A 13 0.29 -1.50 -17.72
C GLY A 13 1.45 -2.10 -16.93
N GLY A 14 1.16 -3.12 -16.12
CA GLY A 14 2.17 -3.76 -15.27
C GLY A 14 3.40 -4.25 -16.06
N ILE A 15 3.22 -4.66 -17.32
CA ILE A 15 4.31 -5.10 -18.20
C ILE A 15 5.19 -3.92 -18.63
N GLU A 16 4.60 -2.80 -19.06
CA GLU A 16 5.35 -1.62 -19.50
C GLU A 16 6.18 -1.02 -18.35
N VAL A 17 5.62 -0.96 -17.13
CA VAL A 17 6.38 -0.57 -15.93
C VAL A 17 7.54 -1.52 -15.67
N PHE A 18 7.33 -2.83 -15.83
CA PHE A 18 8.37 -3.83 -15.65
C PHE A 18 9.50 -3.72 -16.68
N VAL A 19 9.17 -3.42 -17.94
CA VAL A 19 10.16 -3.19 -19.01
C VAL A 19 11.00 -1.95 -18.71
N VAL A 20 10.38 -0.84 -18.28
CA VAL A 20 11.11 0.38 -17.90
C VAL A 20 12.02 0.11 -16.70
N LEU A 21 11.52 -0.60 -15.68
CA LEU A 21 12.30 -1.02 -14.52
C LEU A 21 13.52 -1.86 -14.95
N LEU A 22 13.34 -2.79 -15.88
CA LEU A 22 14.41 -3.63 -16.40
C LEU A 22 15.49 -2.81 -17.10
N ILE A 23 15.11 -1.83 -17.92
CA ILE A 23 16.06 -0.91 -18.58
C ILE A 23 16.87 -0.13 -17.54
N ILE A 24 16.20 0.43 -16.52
CA ILE A 24 16.87 1.16 -15.43
C ILE A 24 17.86 0.24 -14.69
N VAL A 25 17.46 -1.00 -14.40
CA VAL A 25 18.32 -2.00 -13.77
C VAL A 25 19.51 -2.38 -14.65
N LEU A 26 19.38 -2.39 -15.97
CA LEU A 26 20.50 -2.65 -16.89
C LEU A 26 21.48 -1.48 -16.93
N LEU A 27 20.99 -0.23 -16.89
CA LEU A 27 21.83 0.97 -16.92
C LEU A 27 22.59 1.18 -15.61
N PHE A 28 21.91 1.02 -14.48
CA PHE A 28 22.48 1.27 -13.16
C PHE A 28 23.00 0.01 -12.46
N GLY A 29 22.54 -1.18 -12.87
CA GLY A 29 22.83 -2.47 -12.23
C GLY A 29 21.87 -2.81 -11.08
N ALA A 30 21.57 -4.10 -10.91
CA ALA A 30 20.67 -4.61 -9.87
C ALA A 30 21.06 -4.25 -8.43
N ASN A 31 22.35 -3.95 -8.19
CA ASN A 31 22.86 -3.59 -6.87
C ASN A 31 22.77 -2.09 -6.55
N LYS A 32 22.60 -1.20 -7.55
CA LYS A 32 22.61 0.26 -7.32
C LYS A 32 21.25 0.78 -6.90
N LEU A 33 20.17 0.37 -7.58
CA LEU A 33 18.79 0.72 -7.18
C LEU A 33 18.48 0.47 -5.69
N PRO A 34 18.70 -0.75 -5.16
CA PRO A 34 18.39 -1.02 -3.75
C PRO A 34 19.33 -0.29 -2.79
N LYS A 35 20.58 -0.04 -3.19
CA LYS A 35 21.55 0.70 -2.37
C LYS A 35 21.17 2.19 -2.26
N LEU A 36 20.71 2.79 -3.37
CA LEU A 36 20.17 4.15 -3.40
C LEU A 36 18.88 4.24 -2.58
N ALA A 37 17.95 3.30 -2.76
CA ALA A 37 16.72 3.25 -1.98
C ALA A 37 17.01 3.12 -0.47
N ARG A 38 17.98 2.30 -0.07
CA ARG A 38 18.32 2.09 1.34
C ARG A 38 18.95 3.33 1.98
N SER A 39 19.91 3.96 1.31
CA SER A 39 20.54 5.20 1.80
C SER A 39 19.56 6.38 1.81
N SER A 40 18.75 6.53 0.75
CA SER A 40 17.69 7.54 0.70
C SER A 40 16.62 7.30 1.76
N GLY A 41 16.25 6.04 2.02
CA GLY A 41 15.27 5.66 3.03
C GLY A 41 15.77 5.91 4.46
N GLN A 42 17.05 5.63 4.72
CA GLN A 42 17.70 5.98 5.99
C GLN A 42 17.70 7.49 6.22
N ALA A 43 18.12 8.27 5.22
CA ALA A 43 18.11 9.74 5.30
C ALA A 43 16.70 10.29 5.52
N MET A 44 15.70 9.78 4.79
CA MET A 44 14.30 10.19 4.97
C MET A 44 13.74 9.79 6.34
N GLY A 45 14.15 8.64 6.87
CA GLY A 45 13.75 8.15 8.19
C GLY A 45 14.31 9.01 9.32
N GLU A 46 15.61 9.31 9.30
CA GLU A 46 16.25 10.21 10.27
C GLU A 46 15.69 11.63 10.16
N PHE A 47 15.42 12.11 8.93
CA PHE A 47 14.78 13.39 8.70
C PHE A 47 13.36 13.44 9.29
N LYS A 48 12.55 12.39 9.10
CA LYS A 48 11.20 12.32 9.67
C LYS A 48 11.26 12.32 11.21
N LYS A 49 12.16 11.55 11.81
CA LYS A 49 12.36 11.50 13.26
C LYS A 49 12.77 12.87 13.82
N GLY A 50 13.74 13.54 13.20
CA GLY A 50 14.15 14.88 13.61
C GLY A 50 13.03 15.90 13.48
N ARG A 51 12.19 15.80 12.43
CA ARG A 51 11.01 16.67 12.29
C ARG A 51 9.97 16.45 13.37
N GLU A 52 9.72 15.21 13.76
CA GLU A 52 8.79 14.85 14.83
C GLU A 52 9.30 15.33 16.20
N GLU A 53 10.59 15.17 16.50
CA GLU A 53 11.22 15.73 17.69
C GLU A 53 11.11 17.25 17.73
N MET A 54 11.38 17.94 16.62
CA MET A 54 11.21 19.40 16.53
C MET A 54 9.76 19.85 16.70
N GLU A 55 8.79 19.11 16.15
CA GLU A 55 7.37 19.44 16.31
C GLU A 55 6.91 19.23 17.75
N ASN A 56 7.36 18.16 18.41
CA ASN A 56 7.09 17.92 19.83
C ASN A 56 7.73 19.00 20.71
N GLU A 57 8.99 19.39 20.46
CA GLU A 57 9.66 20.45 21.21
C GLU A 57 8.98 21.81 21.00
N LEU A 58 8.57 22.12 19.76
CA LEU A 58 7.77 23.32 19.45
C LEU A 58 6.41 23.29 20.15
N GLN A 59 5.78 22.12 20.26
CA GLN A 59 4.49 21.93 20.93
C GLN A 59 4.62 21.98 22.45
N GLU A 60 5.74 21.52 23.03
CA GLU A 60 6.08 21.67 24.44
C GLU A 60 6.37 23.14 24.79
N MET A 61 7.11 23.86 23.93
CA MET A 61 7.31 25.31 24.05
C MET A 61 6.00 26.10 23.88
N LYS A 62 5.03 25.58 23.11
CA LYS A 62 3.68 26.15 22.97
C LYS A 62 2.76 25.72 24.12
N GLY A 63 3.01 24.56 24.71
CA GLY A 63 2.16 23.79 25.61
C GLY A 63 2.30 24.17 27.08
N ASP A 64 3.28 24.98 27.46
CA ASP A 64 3.35 25.60 28.81
C ASP A 64 2.22 26.63 29.06
N THR A 65 1.15 26.62 28.25
CA THR A 65 -0.13 27.28 28.54
C THR A 65 -1.34 26.34 28.61
N LEU A 66 -1.29 25.07 28.21
CA LEU A 66 -2.42 24.14 28.35
C LEU A 66 -1.92 22.68 28.46
N GLY A 67 -1.97 22.12 29.67
CA GLY A 67 -1.80 20.68 29.88
C GLY A 67 -3.07 19.90 29.51
N THR A 68 -2.92 18.64 29.11
CA THR A 68 -3.94 17.57 29.23
C THR A 68 -3.23 16.24 29.03
N ASP A 69 -3.05 15.55 30.17
CA ASP A 69 -3.49 14.18 30.47
C ASP A 69 -3.30 13.02 29.48
N GLU A 70 -2.87 11.92 30.10
CA GLU A 70 -2.59 10.57 29.64
C GLU A 70 -3.79 9.86 28.96
N GLU A 71 -3.49 8.82 28.16
CA GLU A 71 -4.28 7.58 27.94
C GLU A 71 -3.58 6.81 26.79
N GLU A 72 -2.78 5.76 27.06
CA GLU A 72 -3.15 4.37 27.38
C GLU A 72 -3.95 3.65 26.26
N GLU A 73 -3.27 2.68 25.66
CA GLU A 73 -3.75 1.42 25.04
C GLU A 73 -5.09 1.37 24.29
N ALA A 74 -5.03 1.20 22.96
CA ALA A 74 -5.96 0.34 22.21
C ALA A 74 -5.48 0.10 20.76
N ALA A 75 -5.09 -1.13 20.43
CA ALA A 75 -5.44 -1.80 19.16
C ALA A 75 -4.76 -3.18 19.04
N ALA A 76 -5.06 -4.07 19.99
CA ALA A 76 -5.07 -5.50 19.71
C ALA A 76 -6.43 -5.85 19.08
N ASP A 77 -6.61 -5.62 17.78
CA ASP A 77 -7.73 -6.20 17.01
C ASP A 77 -7.51 -6.02 15.50
N ALA A 78 -6.98 -7.06 14.83
CA ALA A 78 -7.07 -7.22 13.38
C ALA A 78 -6.78 -8.68 12.99
N SER A 79 -7.49 -9.62 13.63
CA SER A 79 -7.59 -11.00 13.18
C SER A 79 -9.06 -11.39 13.12
N SER A 80 -9.78 -10.85 12.15
CA SER A 80 -11.01 -11.44 11.62
C SER A 80 -11.18 -11.00 10.18
N ASP A 81 -11.86 -11.83 9.40
CA ASP A 81 -12.31 -11.63 8.02
C ASP A 81 -11.37 -12.15 6.93
N ALA A 82 -10.99 -13.43 7.08
CA ALA A 82 -10.69 -14.30 5.95
C ALA A 82 -11.83 -15.33 5.78
N ASP A 83 -13.02 -14.84 5.47
CA ASP A 83 -14.11 -15.67 4.93
C ASP A 83 -14.96 -14.83 3.96
N THR A 84 -14.64 -14.94 2.68
CA THR A 84 -15.59 -14.63 1.60
C THR A 84 -15.37 -15.66 0.51
N GLU A 85 -16.11 -16.74 0.68
CA GLU A 85 -16.30 -17.81 -0.28
C GLU A 85 -16.86 -17.25 -1.60
N GLN A 86 -16.16 -17.48 -2.71
CA GLN A 86 -16.82 -17.58 -4.01
C GLN A 86 -16.04 -18.51 -4.94
N SER A 87 -16.27 -19.81 -4.79
CA SER A 87 -16.18 -20.73 -5.92
C SER A 87 -17.25 -21.81 -5.78
N THR A 88 -18.46 -21.43 -6.16
CA THR A 88 -19.58 -22.32 -6.46
C THR A 88 -19.24 -23.15 -7.69
N GLN A 89 -18.63 -24.32 -7.51
CA GLN A 89 -18.66 -25.37 -8.53
C GLN A 89 -18.40 -26.78 -7.96
N SER A 90 -19.45 -27.42 -7.43
CA SER A 90 -19.57 -28.89 -7.44
C SER A 90 -21.02 -29.25 -7.16
N ARG A 91 -21.87 -29.37 -8.20
CA ARG A 91 -22.25 -30.62 -8.87
C ARG A 91 -22.90 -31.66 -7.94
N ASN A 92 -24.13 -32.03 -8.32
CA ASN A 92 -24.95 -33.19 -7.91
C ASN A 92 -25.89 -32.87 -6.71
N THR A 93 -27.14 -33.31 -6.62
CA THR A 93 -27.92 -34.40 -7.26
C THR A 93 -29.41 -34.05 -7.33
N ASN A 94 -30.11 -34.58 -8.33
CA ASN A 94 -31.51 -35.01 -8.39
C ASN A 94 -32.50 -34.47 -7.35
N THR A 95 -33.63 -33.93 -7.82
CA THR A 95 -34.97 -34.50 -7.56
C THR A 95 -36.00 -33.76 -8.40
N ASP A 96 -36.78 -34.54 -9.16
CA ASP A 96 -37.99 -34.16 -9.86
C ASP A 96 -38.93 -33.29 -9.01
N SER A 97 -39.45 -32.22 -9.58
CA SER A 97 -40.79 -31.75 -9.24
C SER A 97 -41.30 -30.79 -10.31
N ASP A 98 -42.35 -31.23 -10.99
CA ASP A 98 -43.52 -30.41 -11.26
C ASP A 98 -43.40 -29.23 -12.24
N THR A 99 -44.04 -29.42 -13.41
CA THR A 99 -45.29 -28.71 -13.79
C THR A 99 -45.28 -28.14 -15.21
N ALA A 100 -46.27 -28.64 -15.97
CA ALA A 100 -46.93 -28.11 -17.18
C ALA A 100 -46.18 -28.15 -18.53
#